data_AF-A0A0X8G466-F1
#
_entry.id   AF-A0A0X8G466-F1
#
_cell.length_a   1.000
_cell.length_b   1.000
_cell.length_c   1.000
_cell.angle_alpha   90.00
_cell.angle_beta   90.00
_cell.angle_gamma   90.00
#
_symmetry.space_group_name_H-M   'P 1'
#
loop_
_entity.id
_entity.type
_entity.pdbx_description
1 polymer ?
#
loop_
_entity_poly.entity_id
_entity_poly.type
_entity_poly.pdbx_seq_one_letter_code
_entity_poly.pdbx_strand_id
1 'polypeptide(L)'
;MKVKYFKFSFFVLLILILITVFYFKNKDSLGLVEIVETEYSVLENRNEESCLTCHQNTKGYSQYHNPELIGCASCHLGDAKTTNKKEAHKGMILIPGNLIDAAATCGKCHPNELHKIKNSLMTTNSGIVAVDKYIFGEANSPDYHYHIKDIKNSAADKHIRDLCANCHLGAAKEEYGEITNMSRGGGCNACHLNYSKEAKAALASYISSDKKELPKFHPSTDIFVTNTHCFGCHSRSSRISTNYEGWQETLLDVDSLANKKEFRILEGSRVYKYVEEDIHHTKGLLCIDCHSSHEVMGDGKKYAHEEQAVKLQCADCHFKEKPITIPYDSLDQESLLVFLHRNYSHTNKQIIVAKKDKHPLVNTFVDSLGNAFLIGKKDGKLHSLKPQSEVCARDKAHQELSCSTCHSTWTSRCIGCHTGFDKNEPRAFDLLDKKYGKGQWKEYVAEFSSSLPAMGVRESKTEKKIEPAIPGMILTIDKGSYKGKEKGTDLSFHRLYAPNSPHTTSKKVRDCKSCHVNSAAIGYGNGELKYNIKNNIGKWVFNPEYALNENDGLPEDAWIPFLKEVDQNTINSTRLDFRPFTVVEQKKILLIGACLQCHKSDSKVMQQSLVKGIKPLFQKLTKKCILPTWN
;
A
#
# COMPACT_ATOMS: atom_id res chain seq x y z
N MET A 1 22.56 -52.67 38.50
CA MET A 1 22.38 -51.22 38.22
C MET A 1 22.94 -50.74 36.87
N LYS A 2 24.05 -51.27 36.32
CA LYS A 2 24.69 -50.74 35.09
C LYS A 2 23.87 -50.85 33.78
N VAL A 3 22.96 -51.82 33.65
CA VAL A 3 22.19 -52.05 32.40
C VAL A 3 21.02 -51.07 32.21
N LYS A 4 20.45 -50.53 33.30
CA LYS A 4 19.34 -49.56 33.24
C LYS A 4 19.80 -48.18 32.73
N TYR A 5 20.99 -47.74 33.13
CA TYR A 5 21.56 -46.46 32.68
C TYR A 5 21.94 -46.47 31.20
N PHE A 6 22.41 -47.61 30.67
CA PHE A 6 22.75 -47.73 29.25
C PHE A 6 21.51 -47.63 28.35
N LYS A 7 20.41 -48.30 28.73
CA LYS A 7 19.14 -48.22 27.99
C LYS A 7 18.51 -46.83 28.05
N PHE A 8 18.59 -46.14 29.19
CA PHE A 8 18.11 -44.77 29.32
C PHE A 8 18.94 -43.79 28.49
N SER A 9 20.27 -43.91 28.53
CA SER A 9 21.18 -43.05 27.78
C SER A 9 21.05 -43.26 26.26
N PHE A 10 20.86 -44.51 25.81
CA PHE A 10 20.56 -44.82 24.41
C PHE A 10 19.23 -44.22 23.94
N PHE A 11 18.18 -44.27 24.78
CA PHE A 11 16.88 -43.71 24.44
C PHE A 11 16.91 -42.17 24.34
N VAL A 12 17.65 -41.50 25.23
CA VAL A 12 17.88 -40.05 25.17
C VAL A 12 18.67 -39.67 23.91
N LEU A 13 19.70 -40.44 23.56
CA LEU A 13 20.48 -40.23 22.34
C LEU A 13 19.60 -40.39 21.08
N LEU A 14 18.72 -41.40 21.07
CA LEU A 14 17.81 -41.64 19.95
C LEU A 14 16.80 -40.50 19.78
N ILE A 15 16.26 -39.97 20.89
CA ILE A 15 15.36 -38.80 20.88
C ILE A 15 16.10 -37.57 20.38
N LEU A 16 17.33 -37.32 20.84
CA LEU A 16 18.13 -36.20 20.37
C LEU A 16 18.38 -36.30 18.86
N ILE A 17 18.77 -37.48 18.36
CA ILE A 17 18.96 -37.71 16.92
C ILE A 17 17.66 -37.46 16.14
N LEU A 18 16.51 -37.92 16.64
CA LEU A 18 15.21 -37.69 16.00
C LEU A 18 14.83 -36.20 15.99
N ILE A 19 15.09 -35.46 17.07
CA ILE A 19 14.90 -34.00 17.14
C ILE A 19 15.82 -33.30 16.14
N THR A 20 17.09 -33.70 16.06
CA THR A 20 18.06 -33.12 15.12
C THR A 20 17.67 -33.40 13.68
N VAL A 21 17.28 -34.63 13.35
CA VAL A 21 16.79 -35.00 12.01
C VAL A 21 15.50 -34.25 11.67
N PHE A 22 14.56 -34.14 12.61
CA PHE A 22 13.34 -33.36 12.43
C PHE A 22 13.64 -31.87 12.21
N TYR A 23 14.62 -31.32 12.93
CA TYR A 23 15.09 -29.94 12.78
C TYR A 23 15.69 -29.70 11.38
N PHE A 24 16.63 -30.56 10.94
CA PHE A 24 17.25 -30.41 9.62
C PHE A 24 16.28 -30.65 8.46
N LYS A 25 15.34 -31.58 8.61
CA LYS A 25 14.36 -31.91 7.56
C LYS A 25 13.24 -30.87 7.42
N ASN A 26 12.97 -30.11 8.48
CA ASN A 26 11.95 -29.06 8.51
C ASN A 26 12.55 -27.65 8.64
N LYS A 27 13.87 -27.46 8.44
CA LYS A 27 14.54 -26.15 8.54
C LYS A 27 13.84 -25.11 7.64
N ASP A 28 13.45 -25.50 6.43
CA ASP A 28 12.75 -24.63 5.47
C ASP A 28 11.28 -24.37 5.85
N SER A 29 10.64 -25.29 6.57
CA SER A 29 9.25 -25.18 7.05
C SER A 29 9.13 -24.37 8.36
N LEU A 30 10.20 -24.30 9.16
CA LEU A 30 10.23 -23.63 10.47
C LEU A 30 10.51 -22.12 10.38
N GLY A 31 10.65 -21.56 9.18
CA GLY A 31 10.74 -20.11 8.98
C GLY A 31 11.99 -19.45 9.59
N LEU A 32 12.98 -20.24 10.02
CA LEU A 32 14.29 -19.73 10.40
C LEU A 32 15.11 -19.52 9.11
N VAL A 33 14.76 -18.46 8.40
CA VAL A 33 15.64 -17.86 7.39
C VAL A 33 16.85 -17.34 8.15
N GLU A 34 17.99 -18.02 8.01
CA GLU A 34 19.29 -17.36 8.24
C GLU A 34 19.30 -16.13 7.33
N ILE A 35 19.19 -14.95 7.93
CA ILE A 35 19.52 -13.70 7.24
C ILE A 35 21.03 -13.78 7.02
N VAL A 36 21.42 -14.36 5.89
CA VAL A 36 22.78 -14.21 5.40
C VAL A 36 22.87 -12.74 5.01
N GLU A 37 23.42 -11.92 5.90
CA GLU A 37 23.90 -10.58 5.53
C GLU A 37 25.01 -10.81 4.51
N THR A 38 24.65 -10.81 3.22
CA THR A 38 25.66 -10.73 2.17
C THR A 38 26.28 -9.34 2.25
N GLU A 39 27.58 -9.28 2.55
CA GLU A 39 28.33 -8.03 2.61
C GLU A 39 28.24 -7.29 1.25
N TYR A 40 28.11 -5.96 1.31
CA TYR A 40 28.18 -5.12 0.12
C TYR A 40 29.54 -5.30 -0.53
N SER A 41 29.58 -5.68 -1.81
CA SER A 41 30.85 -5.88 -2.50
C SER A 41 31.47 -4.54 -2.89
N VAL A 42 32.74 -4.33 -2.52
CA VAL A 42 33.55 -3.24 -3.07
C VAL A 42 34.10 -3.70 -4.43
N LEU A 43 33.92 -2.90 -5.48
CA LEU A 43 34.45 -3.22 -6.80
C LEU A 43 35.98 -3.10 -6.81
N GLU A 44 36.67 -4.24 -6.81
CA GLU A 44 38.12 -4.34 -7.02
C GLU A 44 38.46 -4.48 -8.51
N ASN A 45 38.38 -3.37 -9.26
CA ASN A 45 39.17 -3.13 -10.48
C ASN A 45 38.87 -1.72 -11.04
N ARG A 46 39.83 -0.81 -10.89
CA ARG A 46 39.75 0.61 -11.29
C ARG A 46 40.44 0.87 -12.62
N ASN A 47 40.32 -0.03 -13.59
CA ASN A 47 40.97 0.17 -14.88
C ASN A 47 40.26 1.28 -15.66
N GLU A 48 41.03 2.13 -16.32
CA GLU A 48 40.52 3.11 -17.29
C GLU A 48 39.70 2.37 -18.37
N GLU A 49 38.39 2.58 -18.37
CA GLU A 49 37.53 1.98 -19.39
C GLU A 49 37.66 2.73 -20.73
N SER A 50 37.69 1.99 -21.84
CA SER A 50 37.68 2.56 -23.18
C SER A 50 36.41 3.37 -23.50
N CYS A 51 35.34 3.18 -22.73
CA CYS A 51 34.06 3.90 -22.82
C CYS A 51 34.27 5.42 -22.83
N LEU A 52 35.15 5.90 -21.92
CA LEU A 52 35.43 7.32 -21.77
C LEU A 52 36.23 7.91 -22.93
N THR A 53 36.81 7.09 -23.81
CA THR A 53 37.47 7.60 -25.03
C THR A 53 36.44 8.24 -25.99
N CYS A 54 35.22 7.73 -26.04
CA CYS A 54 34.15 8.26 -26.89
C CYS A 54 33.10 9.08 -26.13
N HIS A 55 32.79 8.71 -24.88
CA HIS A 55 31.78 9.37 -24.04
C HIS A 55 32.41 10.41 -23.09
N GLN A 56 33.33 11.22 -23.62
CA GLN A 56 34.02 12.25 -22.86
C GLN A 56 33.05 13.34 -22.41
N ASN A 57 33.28 13.89 -21.22
CA ASN A 57 32.60 15.07 -20.69
C ASN A 57 31.07 14.93 -20.44
N THR A 58 30.53 13.71 -20.41
CA THR A 58 29.15 13.50 -19.95
C THR A 58 29.06 13.84 -18.46
N LYS A 59 28.04 14.63 -18.09
CA LYS A 59 27.80 15.12 -16.72
C LYS A 59 26.51 14.54 -16.14
N GLY A 60 26.17 14.89 -14.91
CA GLY A 60 24.87 14.56 -14.29
C GLY A 60 24.86 13.27 -13.45
N TYR A 61 26.01 12.61 -13.29
CA TYR A 61 26.14 11.46 -12.40
C TYR A 61 25.90 11.84 -10.93
N SER A 62 25.39 10.89 -10.15
CA SER A 62 25.36 11.04 -8.70
C SER A 62 26.76 10.86 -8.12
N GLN A 63 27.00 11.44 -6.94
CA GLN A 63 28.30 11.40 -6.27
C GLN A 63 28.86 9.98 -6.11
N TYR A 64 28.00 9.00 -5.83
CA TYR A 64 28.39 7.63 -5.50
C TYR A 64 28.27 6.64 -6.67
N HIS A 65 27.63 7.05 -7.77
CA HIS A 65 27.57 6.29 -9.02
C HIS A 65 28.24 7.05 -10.17
N ASN A 66 29.34 7.75 -9.88
CA ASN A 66 30.16 8.39 -10.91
C ASN A 66 31.01 7.30 -11.61
N PRO A 67 30.97 7.18 -12.95
CA PRO A 67 31.80 6.24 -13.70
C PRO A 67 33.31 6.40 -13.47
N GLU A 68 33.79 7.57 -13.05
CA GLU A 68 35.19 7.76 -12.61
C GLU A 68 35.55 6.91 -11.38
N LEU A 69 34.55 6.52 -10.57
CA LEU A 69 34.71 5.71 -9.37
C LEU A 69 34.43 4.22 -9.62
N ILE A 70 33.39 3.91 -10.40
CA ILE A 70 32.86 2.54 -10.55
C ILE A 70 32.85 2.00 -11.98
N GLY A 71 33.27 2.80 -12.97
CA GLY A 71 33.22 2.45 -14.39
C GLY A 71 31.81 2.50 -14.99
N CYS A 72 31.69 2.68 -16.30
CA CYS A 72 30.43 2.60 -17.03
C CYS A 72 29.95 1.15 -17.13
N ALA A 73 30.86 0.21 -17.32
CA ALA A 73 30.53 -1.20 -17.55
C ALA A 73 30.02 -1.93 -16.29
N SER A 74 30.23 -1.37 -15.10
CA SER A 74 29.61 -1.90 -13.87
C SER A 74 28.08 -1.85 -13.92
N CYS A 75 27.52 -0.81 -14.55
CA CYS A 75 26.09 -0.64 -14.77
C CYS A 75 25.68 -1.15 -16.15
N HIS A 76 26.35 -0.69 -17.20
CA HIS A 76 25.93 -0.93 -18.58
C HIS A 76 26.45 -2.24 -19.18
N LEU A 77 27.35 -2.96 -18.51
CA LEU A 77 28.07 -4.10 -19.08
C LEU A 77 28.82 -3.71 -20.37
N GLY A 78 28.96 -4.62 -21.34
CA GLY A 78 29.76 -4.41 -22.54
C GLY A 78 31.25 -4.74 -22.36
N ASP A 79 32.03 -4.51 -23.41
CA ASP A 79 33.48 -4.71 -23.40
C ASP A 79 34.21 -3.39 -23.17
N ALA A 80 34.59 -3.15 -21.91
CA ALA A 80 35.28 -1.95 -21.46
C ALA A 80 36.76 -1.84 -21.90
N LYS A 81 37.29 -2.83 -22.65
CA LYS A 81 38.71 -2.89 -23.03
C LYS A 81 38.98 -2.50 -24.48
N THR A 82 37.95 -2.38 -25.31
CA THR A 82 38.08 -2.09 -26.74
C THR A 82 37.53 -0.72 -27.10
N THR A 83 38.21 0.01 -27.98
CA THR A 83 37.73 1.29 -28.53
C THR A 83 36.88 1.10 -29.79
N ASN A 84 36.76 -0.14 -30.28
CA ASN A 84 35.87 -0.42 -31.41
C ASN A 84 34.41 -0.29 -30.97
N LYS A 85 33.67 0.65 -31.55
CA LYS A 85 32.26 0.92 -31.22
C LYS A 85 31.37 -0.33 -31.20
N LYS A 86 31.52 -1.25 -32.16
CA LYS A 86 30.63 -2.41 -32.26
C LYS A 86 30.95 -3.46 -31.20
N GLU A 87 32.23 -3.71 -30.96
CA GLU A 87 32.67 -4.68 -29.96
C GLU A 87 32.47 -4.14 -28.53
N ALA A 88 32.74 -2.86 -28.28
CA ALA A 88 32.55 -2.23 -26.98
C ALA A 88 31.09 -2.33 -26.49
N HIS A 89 30.13 -2.09 -27.39
CA HIS A 89 28.71 -2.15 -27.08
C HIS A 89 28.10 -3.56 -27.13
N LYS A 90 28.89 -4.60 -27.44
CA LYS A 90 28.39 -5.97 -27.55
C LYS A 90 27.97 -6.48 -26.16
N GLY A 91 26.70 -6.83 -26.02
CA GLY A 91 26.13 -7.27 -24.73
C GLY A 91 25.89 -6.13 -23.73
N MET A 92 25.95 -4.87 -24.17
CA MET A 92 25.63 -3.71 -23.34
C MET A 92 24.14 -3.63 -23.04
N ILE A 93 23.81 -3.21 -21.82
CA ILE A 93 22.46 -2.92 -21.36
C ILE A 93 22.23 -1.42 -21.39
N LEU A 94 21.18 -1.00 -22.10
CA LEU A 94 20.89 0.43 -22.32
C LEU A 94 20.23 1.09 -21.11
N ILE A 95 19.40 0.35 -20.38
CA ILE A 95 18.68 0.79 -19.19
C ILE A 95 18.95 -0.24 -18.07
N PRO A 96 20.11 -0.15 -17.40
CA PRO A 96 20.48 -1.09 -16.34
C PRO A 96 19.67 -0.82 -15.06
N GLY A 97 19.35 -1.87 -14.31
CA GLY A 97 18.57 -1.79 -13.07
C GLY A 97 17.17 -2.40 -13.17
N ASN A 98 16.77 -2.86 -14.35
CA ASN A 98 15.58 -3.72 -14.49
C ASN A 98 15.79 -5.01 -13.71
N LEU A 99 14.75 -5.59 -13.10
CA LEU A 99 14.93 -6.81 -12.28
C LEU A 99 15.49 -8.01 -13.05
N ILE A 100 15.36 -8.02 -14.39
CA ILE A 100 15.94 -9.05 -15.26
C ILE A 100 17.47 -8.96 -15.33
N ASP A 101 18.04 -7.77 -15.23
CA ASP A 101 19.48 -7.53 -15.29
C ASP A 101 20.11 -7.11 -13.96
N ALA A 102 19.28 -6.77 -12.95
CA ALA A 102 19.71 -6.24 -11.67
C ALA A 102 20.73 -7.15 -10.97
N ALA A 103 20.67 -8.48 -11.13
CA ALA A 103 21.68 -9.39 -10.57
C ALA A 103 23.08 -9.18 -11.17
N ALA A 104 23.17 -8.82 -12.45
CA ALA A 104 24.43 -8.56 -13.15
C ALA A 104 24.90 -7.09 -13.01
N THR A 105 24.01 -6.20 -12.57
CA THR A 105 24.25 -4.75 -12.44
C THR A 105 24.17 -4.33 -10.96
N CYS A 106 23.07 -3.72 -10.52
CA CYS A 106 22.90 -3.15 -9.18
C CYS A 106 23.19 -4.16 -8.04
N GLY A 107 22.71 -5.38 -8.19
CA GLY A 107 22.81 -6.47 -7.22
C GLY A 107 24.19 -7.10 -7.07
N LYS A 108 25.18 -6.70 -7.89
CA LYS A 108 26.58 -7.00 -7.59
C LYS A 108 26.98 -6.32 -6.29
N CYS A 109 26.69 -5.01 -6.17
CA CYS A 109 27.01 -4.21 -5.00
C CYS A 109 25.90 -4.21 -3.94
N HIS A 110 24.64 -4.35 -4.36
CA HIS A 110 23.43 -4.28 -3.51
C HIS A 110 22.64 -5.60 -3.49
N PRO A 111 23.26 -6.74 -3.09
CA PRO A 111 22.60 -8.05 -3.13
C PRO A 111 21.43 -8.15 -2.14
N ASN A 112 21.54 -7.48 -0.98
CA ASN A 112 20.50 -7.46 0.05
C ASN A 112 19.24 -6.73 -0.42
N GLU A 113 19.40 -5.54 -1.00
CA GLU A 113 18.30 -4.75 -1.57
C GLU A 113 17.63 -5.51 -2.73
N LEU A 114 18.42 -6.17 -3.57
CA LEU A 114 17.89 -6.99 -4.65
C LEU A 114 17.06 -8.17 -4.10
N HIS A 115 17.53 -8.84 -3.05
CA HIS A 115 16.77 -9.90 -2.39
C HIS A 115 15.45 -9.38 -1.80
N LYS A 116 15.49 -8.22 -1.12
CA LYS A 116 14.30 -7.57 -0.55
C LYS A 116 13.27 -7.24 -1.62
N ILE A 117 13.69 -6.51 -2.66
CA ILE A 117 12.82 -6.07 -3.76
C ILE A 117 12.19 -7.25 -4.50
N LYS A 118 12.94 -8.34 -4.75
CA LYS A 118 12.42 -9.53 -5.44
C LYS A 118 11.29 -10.23 -4.66
N ASN A 119 11.25 -10.07 -3.34
CA ASN A 119 10.24 -10.65 -2.48
C ASN A 119 9.11 -9.67 -2.10
N SER A 120 9.23 -8.39 -2.49
CA SER A 120 8.26 -7.35 -2.12
C SER A 120 6.90 -7.52 -2.83
N LEU A 121 5.84 -6.98 -2.22
CA LEU A 121 4.51 -6.99 -2.81
C LEU A 121 4.40 -6.12 -4.06
N MET A 122 5.18 -5.04 -4.18
CA MET A 122 5.22 -4.23 -5.40
C MET A 122 5.82 -5.00 -6.58
N THR A 123 6.68 -5.99 -6.34
CA THR A 123 7.22 -6.87 -7.39
C THR A 123 6.29 -8.03 -7.71
N THR A 124 5.74 -8.68 -6.67
CA THR A 124 4.96 -9.91 -6.83
C THR A 124 3.50 -9.68 -7.16
N ASN A 125 2.91 -8.57 -6.71
CA ASN A 125 1.45 -8.31 -6.69
C ASN A 125 0.64 -9.48 -6.10
N SER A 126 1.21 -10.22 -5.14
CA SER A 126 0.66 -11.50 -4.65
C SER A 126 -0.81 -11.38 -4.22
N GLY A 127 -1.14 -10.41 -3.35
CA GLY A 127 -2.51 -10.24 -2.86
C GLY A 127 -3.52 -9.87 -3.96
N ILE A 128 -3.11 -9.12 -4.98
CA ILE A 128 -3.98 -8.80 -6.12
C ILE A 128 -4.29 -10.08 -6.91
N VAL A 129 -3.26 -10.87 -7.23
CA VAL A 129 -3.43 -12.13 -7.96
C VAL A 129 -4.23 -13.15 -7.16
N ALA A 130 -4.02 -13.21 -5.85
CA ALA A 130 -4.72 -14.15 -4.97
C ALA A 130 -6.22 -13.85 -4.87
N VAL A 131 -6.57 -12.58 -4.62
CA VAL A 131 -7.97 -12.15 -4.52
C VAL A 131 -8.69 -12.32 -5.86
N ASP A 132 -8.05 -11.99 -6.97
CA ASP A 132 -8.64 -12.15 -8.31
C ASP A 132 -8.89 -13.64 -8.63
N LYS A 133 -7.88 -14.52 -8.43
CA LYS A 133 -8.09 -15.97 -8.60
C LYS A 133 -9.21 -16.51 -7.71
N TYR A 134 -9.31 -15.99 -6.49
CA TYR A 134 -10.35 -16.38 -5.55
C TYR A 134 -11.76 -16.01 -6.06
N ILE A 135 -11.99 -14.78 -6.52
CA ILE A 135 -13.33 -14.37 -7.04
C ILE A 135 -13.70 -15.09 -8.34
N PHE A 136 -12.72 -15.48 -9.16
CA PHE A 136 -12.96 -16.29 -10.36
C PHE A 136 -13.21 -17.78 -10.04
N GLY A 137 -13.04 -18.20 -8.78
CA GLY A 137 -13.16 -19.59 -8.36
C GLY A 137 -11.98 -20.47 -8.78
N GLU A 138 -10.85 -19.86 -9.15
CA GLU A 138 -9.59 -20.54 -9.48
C GLU A 138 -8.70 -20.79 -8.26
N ALA A 139 -9.03 -20.18 -7.12
CA ALA A 139 -8.43 -20.43 -5.81
C ALA A 139 -9.53 -20.50 -4.74
N ASN A 140 -9.30 -21.27 -3.68
CA ASN A 140 -10.23 -21.40 -2.54
C ASN A 140 -9.92 -20.45 -1.37
N SER A 141 -8.86 -19.64 -1.49
CA SER A 141 -8.45 -18.67 -0.47
C SER A 141 -7.87 -17.41 -1.13
N PRO A 142 -8.22 -16.21 -0.63
CA PRO A 142 -7.61 -14.95 -1.08
C PRO A 142 -6.21 -14.70 -0.48
N ASP A 143 -5.70 -15.59 0.38
CA ASP A 143 -4.44 -15.41 1.13
C ASP A 143 -3.28 -16.25 0.55
N TYR A 144 -3.47 -16.85 -0.62
CA TYR A 144 -2.42 -17.60 -1.31
C TYR A 144 -1.32 -16.69 -1.85
N HIS A 145 -0.13 -17.27 -1.99
CA HIS A 145 1.05 -16.56 -2.49
C HIS A 145 1.23 -16.83 -3.98
N TYR A 146 1.26 -15.76 -4.76
CA TYR A 146 1.47 -15.80 -6.20
C TYR A 146 2.50 -14.78 -6.62
N HIS A 147 2.97 -14.90 -7.86
CA HIS A 147 3.76 -13.88 -8.50
C HIS A 147 3.13 -13.53 -9.84
N ILE A 148 2.93 -12.24 -10.07
CA ILE A 148 2.33 -11.70 -11.29
C ILE A 148 3.05 -12.09 -12.58
N LYS A 149 4.35 -12.39 -12.55
CA LYS A 149 5.09 -12.84 -13.75
C LYS A 149 4.73 -14.28 -14.15
N ASP A 150 4.20 -15.06 -13.20
CA ASP A 150 3.95 -16.49 -13.38
C ASP A 150 2.53 -16.76 -13.89
N ILE A 151 1.65 -15.74 -13.88
CA ILE A 151 0.27 -15.83 -14.38
C ILE A 151 0.24 -16.16 -15.87
N LYS A 152 -0.75 -16.94 -16.29
CA LYS A 152 -0.89 -17.46 -17.66
C LYS A 152 -2.09 -16.81 -18.34
N ASN A 153 -3.05 -17.61 -18.80
CA ASN A 153 -4.24 -17.14 -19.51
C ASN A 153 -5.48 -17.91 -19.02
N SER A 154 -5.57 -18.18 -17.73
CA SER A 154 -6.88 -18.52 -17.14
C SER A 154 -7.81 -17.30 -17.18
N ALA A 155 -9.08 -17.46 -16.82
CA ALA A 155 -10.02 -16.32 -16.83
C ALA A 155 -9.53 -15.20 -15.91
N ALA A 156 -9.10 -15.56 -14.69
CA ALA A 156 -8.51 -14.64 -13.71
C ALA A 156 -7.18 -14.05 -14.22
N ASP A 157 -6.25 -14.89 -14.69
CA ASP A 157 -4.95 -14.40 -15.16
C ASP A 157 -5.10 -13.43 -16.33
N LYS A 158 -5.99 -13.73 -17.27
CA LYS A 158 -6.28 -12.86 -18.40
C LYS A 158 -6.96 -11.56 -17.95
N HIS A 159 -7.83 -11.61 -16.93
CA HIS A 159 -8.44 -10.43 -16.33
C HIS A 159 -7.37 -9.48 -15.75
N ILE A 160 -6.43 -10.01 -14.98
CA ILE A 160 -5.28 -9.25 -14.47
C ILE A 160 -4.43 -8.71 -15.62
N ARG A 161 -4.13 -9.52 -16.63
CA ARG A 161 -3.31 -9.12 -17.79
C ARG A 161 -3.95 -8.00 -18.61
N ASP A 162 -5.28 -7.93 -18.65
CA ASP A 162 -6.00 -6.91 -19.40
C ASP A 162 -6.22 -5.61 -18.64
N LEU A 163 -6.40 -5.68 -17.31
CA LEU A 163 -6.85 -4.53 -16.51
C LEU A 163 -5.84 -4.07 -15.45
N CYS A 164 -5.01 -4.96 -14.90
CA CYS A 164 -4.29 -4.70 -13.64
C CYS A 164 -2.77 -4.84 -13.74
N ALA A 165 -2.24 -5.62 -14.69
CA ALA A 165 -0.82 -6.01 -14.73
C ALA A 165 0.16 -4.90 -15.11
N ASN A 166 -0.28 -3.64 -15.17
CA ASN A 166 0.56 -2.53 -15.59
C ASN A 166 1.51 -2.05 -14.48
N CYS A 167 1.12 -2.18 -13.20
CA CYS A 167 1.78 -1.47 -12.08
C CYS A 167 2.79 -2.29 -11.27
N HIS A 168 3.24 -3.46 -11.73
CA HIS A 168 4.24 -4.25 -10.99
C HIS A 168 5.67 -3.75 -11.24
N LEU A 169 6.48 -3.70 -10.18
CA LEU A 169 7.83 -3.15 -10.20
C LEU A 169 8.78 -3.93 -11.14
N GLY A 170 8.51 -5.23 -11.32
CA GLY A 170 9.27 -6.09 -12.22
C GLY A 170 9.00 -5.89 -13.71
N ALA A 171 8.07 -5.02 -14.10
CA ALA A 171 7.86 -4.70 -15.51
C ALA A 171 9.12 -4.03 -16.05
N ALA A 172 9.62 -4.48 -17.20
CA ALA A 172 10.80 -3.90 -17.80
C ALA A 172 10.52 -2.47 -18.27
N LYS A 173 11.42 -1.54 -17.95
CA LYS A 173 11.46 -0.22 -18.54
C LYS A 173 12.31 -0.30 -19.81
N GLU A 174 11.65 -0.17 -20.94
CA GLU A 174 12.26 -0.25 -22.28
C GLU A 174 12.51 1.14 -22.90
N GLU A 175 11.77 2.15 -22.42
CA GLU A 175 11.85 3.52 -22.92
C GLU A 175 12.67 4.43 -21.99
N TYR A 176 13.50 5.27 -22.60
CA TYR A 176 14.23 6.33 -21.91
C TYR A 176 13.29 7.39 -21.35
N GLY A 177 13.71 8.07 -20.28
CA GLY A 177 12.96 9.15 -19.65
C GLY A 177 12.49 8.80 -18.25
N GLU A 178 11.91 9.79 -17.60
CA GLU A 178 11.48 9.68 -16.20
C GLU A 178 10.28 8.74 -16.01
N ILE A 179 10.02 8.41 -14.75
CA ILE A 179 8.77 7.78 -14.34
C ILE A 179 7.66 8.82 -14.40
N THR A 180 6.54 8.48 -15.03
CA THR A 180 5.33 9.31 -15.13
C THR A 180 4.11 8.45 -14.79
N ASN A 181 2.89 8.98 -14.90
CA ASN A 181 1.69 8.16 -14.80
C ASN A 181 1.49 7.18 -15.98
N MET A 182 2.31 7.31 -17.04
CA MET A 182 2.33 6.38 -18.19
C MET A 182 3.59 5.51 -18.22
N SER A 183 4.75 6.05 -17.83
CA SER A 183 6.04 5.34 -17.72
C SER A 183 6.23 4.77 -16.31
N ARG A 184 6.27 3.45 -16.16
CA ARG A 184 6.36 2.77 -14.85
C ARG A 184 7.16 1.45 -14.93
N GLY A 185 7.45 0.86 -13.77
CA GLY A 185 8.32 -0.32 -13.67
C GLY A 185 9.79 0.07 -13.74
N GLY A 186 10.64 -0.90 -14.06
CA GLY A 186 12.08 -0.71 -14.19
C GLY A 186 12.89 -1.27 -13.03
N GLY A 187 12.30 -2.04 -12.12
CA GLY A 187 13.01 -2.56 -10.95
C GLY A 187 13.58 -1.43 -10.09
N CYS A 188 14.90 -1.40 -9.93
CA CYS A 188 15.61 -0.35 -9.20
C CYS A 188 15.35 1.05 -9.82
N ASN A 189 15.21 1.12 -11.14
CA ASN A 189 15.01 2.39 -11.86
C ASN A 189 13.68 3.06 -11.55
N ALA A 190 12.69 2.30 -11.09
CA ALA A 190 11.38 2.87 -10.76
C ALA A 190 11.44 3.92 -9.64
N CYS A 191 12.48 3.85 -8.80
CA CYS A 191 12.67 4.78 -7.68
C CYS A 191 13.99 5.55 -7.77
N HIS A 192 15.05 4.95 -8.31
CA HIS A 192 16.39 5.51 -8.25
C HIS A 192 16.82 6.29 -9.49
N LEU A 193 16.08 6.21 -10.61
CA LEU A 193 16.42 6.89 -11.86
C LEU A 193 15.87 8.32 -11.89
N ASN A 194 16.74 9.29 -11.62
CA ASN A 194 16.38 10.71 -11.51
C ASN A 194 16.86 11.52 -12.72
N TYR A 195 15.95 12.29 -13.30
CA TYR A 195 16.26 13.17 -14.43
C TYR A 195 16.33 14.63 -13.99
N SER A 196 17.54 15.22 -14.01
CA SER A 196 17.71 16.67 -13.87
C SER A 196 17.09 17.41 -15.06
N LYS A 197 16.90 18.73 -14.94
CA LYS A 197 16.40 19.56 -16.04
C LYS A 197 17.28 19.45 -17.29
N GLU A 198 18.58 19.39 -17.10
CA GLU A 198 19.59 19.25 -18.15
C GLU A 198 19.56 17.86 -18.77
N ALA A 199 19.40 16.80 -17.97
CA ALA A 199 19.25 15.43 -18.47
C ALA A 199 17.98 15.27 -19.31
N LYS A 200 16.86 15.90 -18.90
CA LYS A 200 15.62 15.92 -19.70
C LYS A 200 15.83 16.63 -21.03
N ALA A 201 16.45 17.81 -21.01
CA ALA A 201 16.74 18.56 -22.23
C ALA A 201 17.69 17.78 -23.17
N ALA A 202 18.73 17.16 -22.63
CA ALA A 202 19.67 16.35 -23.40
C ALA A 202 18.99 15.11 -24.02
N LEU A 203 18.09 14.44 -23.28
CA LEU A 203 17.30 13.35 -23.81
C LEU A 203 16.36 13.81 -24.93
N ALA A 204 15.69 14.96 -24.76
CA ALA A 204 14.82 15.52 -25.77
C ALA A 204 15.58 15.81 -27.08
N SER A 205 16.77 16.43 -27.00
CA SER A 205 17.65 16.67 -28.17
C SER A 205 18.12 15.37 -28.82
N TYR A 206 18.47 14.37 -28.02
CA TYR A 206 18.87 13.05 -28.53
C TYR A 206 17.73 12.37 -29.30
N ILE A 207 16.51 12.42 -28.79
CA ILE A 207 15.33 11.85 -29.46
C ILE A 207 14.99 12.66 -30.73
N SER A 208 14.96 13.99 -30.64
CA SER A 208 14.60 14.85 -31.79
C SER A 208 15.60 14.81 -32.93
N SER A 209 16.87 14.50 -32.65
CA SER A 209 17.92 14.34 -33.65
C SER A 209 17.98 12.94 -34.28
N ASP A 210 16.97 12.09 -34.05
CA ASP A 210 16.99 10.68 -34.46
C ASP A 210 18.23 9.95 -33.94
N LYS A 211 18.55 10.20 -32.66
CA LYS A 211 19.68 9.60 -31.92
C LYS A 211 21.07 9.95 -32.46
N LYS A 212 21.19 11.02 -33.25
CA LYS A 212 22.47 11.48 -33.84
C LYS A 212 23.26 12.38 -32.88
N GLU A 213 22.58 13.21 -32.10
CA GLU A 213 23.21 14.10 -31.12
C GLU A 213 23.30 13.41 -29.75
N LEU A 214 24.49 12.96 -29.36
CA LEU A 214 24.68 12.22 -28.10
C LEU A 214 24.34 13.09 -26.86
N PRO A 215 23.63 12.55 -25.85
CA PRO A 215 23.33 13.27 -24.63
C PRO A 215 24.62 13.65 -23.88
N LYS A 216 24.75 14.93 -23.53
CA LYS A 216 25.85 15.44 -22.69
C LYS A 216 25.57 15.35 -21.18
N PHE A 217 24.33 15.03 -20.81
CA PHE A 217 23.90 14.85 -19.43
C PHE A 217 23.22 13.49 -19.27
N HIS A 218 23.74 12.71 -18.32
CA HIS A 218 23.23 11.43 -17.90
C HIS A 218 22.20 11.63 -16.75
N PRO A 219 21.11 10.84 -16.68
CA PRO A 219 20.24 10.82 -15.49
C PRO A 219 21.00 10.28 -14.28
N SER A 220 20.74 10.79 -13.07
CA SER A 220 21.41 10.29 -11.88
C SER A 220 20.75 9.00 -11.38
N THR A 221 21.55 8.09 -10.81
CA THR A 221 21.05 6.95 -10.03
C THR A 221 21.39 7.20 -8.57
N ASP A 222 20.37 7.46 -7.74
CA ASP A 222 20.56 7.85 -6.33
C ASP A 222 19.30 7.63 -5.49
N ILE A 223 19.39 7.94 -4.20
CA ILE A 223 18.31 7.71 -3.24
C ILE A 223 17.34 8.90 -3.11
N PHE A 224 17.44 9.95 -3.93
CA PHE A 224 16.59 11.15 -3.82
C PHE A 224 15.21 10.95 -4.47
N VAL A 225 14.51 9.91 -4.00
CA VAL A 225 13.16 9.53 -4.44
C VAL A 225 12.14 10.63 -4.08
N THR A 226 11.26 10.96 -5.02
CA THR A 226 10.15 11.91 -4.88
C THR A 226 8.79 11.22 -5.04
N ASN A 227 7.69 11.90 -4.68
CA ASN A 227 6.33 11.37 -4.83
C ASN A 227 5.99 10.97 -6.28
N THR A 228 6.62 11.57 -7.29
CA THR A 228 6.43 11.21 -8.71
C THR A 228 6.71 9.72 -8.96
N HIS A 229 7.71 9.15 -8.30
CA HIS A 229 8.07 7.74 -8.44
C HIS A 229 6.95 6.82 -7.94
N CYS A 230 6.29 7.20 -6.83
CA CYS A 230 5.14 6.48 -6.30
C CYS A 230 3.90 6.69 -7.19
N PHE A 231 3.71 7.92 -7.68
CA PHE A 231 2.55 8.34 -8.47
C PHE A 231 2.35 7.50 -9.74
N GLY A 232 3.44 7.06 -10.38
CA GLY A 232 3.39 6.23 -11.59
C GLY A 232 2.54 4.95 -11.46
N CYS A 233 2.53 4.36 -10.26
CA CYS A 233 1.74 3.15 -9.96
C CYS A 233 0.55 3.43 -9.02
N HIS A 234 0.76 4.24 -7.98
CA HIS A 234 -0.21 4.50 -6.91
C HIS A 234 -1.22 5.61 -7.22
N SER A 235 -1.24 6.16 -8.44
CA SER A 235 -2.34 7.01 -8.96
C SER A 235 -3.55 6.22 -9.48
N ARG A 236 -3.46 4.89 -9.52
CA ARG A 236 -4.55 3.98 -9.94
C ARG A 236 -4.98 3.05 -8.81
N SER A 237 -4.10 2.16 -8.36
CA SER A 237 -4.43 1.17 -7.31
C SER A 237 -4.70 1.85 -5.96
N SER A 238 -5.93 1.70 -5.45
CA SER A 238 -6.46 2.39 -4.24
C SER A 238 -6.37 3.93 -4.27
N ARG A 239 -5.95 4.52 -5.41
CA ARG A 239 -5.80 5.97 -5.60
C ARG A 239 -4.93 6.63 -4.51
N ILE A 240 -3.96 5.90 -3.94
CA ILE A 240 -3.17 6.34 -2.77
C ILE A 240 -2.49 7.69 -3.02
N SER A 241 -1.75 7.83 -4.13
CA SER A 241 -1.03 9.08 -4.43
C SER A 241 -1.99 10.24 -4.68
N THR A 242 -3.10 9.98 -5.36
CA THR A 242 -4.09 11.03 -5.66
C THR A 242 -4.85 11.43 -4.40
N ASN A 243 -5.17 10.49 -3.49
CA ASN A 243 -5.78 10.79 -2.20
C ASN A 243 -4.84 11.63 -1.32
N TYR A 244 -3.56 11.24 -1.25
CA TYR A 244 -2.55 11.98 -0.49
C TYR A 244 -2.42 13.44 -0.96
N GLU A 245 -2.51 13.66 -2.27
CA GLU A 245 -2.52 14.98 -2.91
C GLU A 245 -3.90 15.68 -2.94
N GLY A 246 -4.97 15.03 -2.45
CA GLY A 246 -6.30 15.62 -2.34
C GLY A 246 -7.20 15.52 -3.58
N TRP A 247 -6.94 14.60 -4.50
CA TRP A 247 -7.62 14.45 -5.80
C TRP A 247 -8.44 13.16 -5.88
N GLN A 248 -9.76 13.28 -6.06
CA GLN A 248 -10.68 12.17 -6.30
C GLN A 248 -10.89 11.95 -7.81
N GLU A 249 -10.77 10.71 -8.28
CA GLU A 249 -11.12 10.34 -9.66
C GLU A 249 -12.63 10.50 -9.93
N THR A 250 -12.99 10.86 -11.16
CA THR A 250 -14.37 11.06 -11.62
C THR A 250 -14.63 10.31 -12.94
N LEU A 251 -15.91 10.19 -13.32
CA LEU A 251 -16.35 9.67 -14.62
C LEU A 251 -16.60 10.80 -15.65
N LEU A 252 -16.14 12.03 -15.37
CA LEU A 252 -16.33 13.17 -16.26
C LEU A 252 -15.41 13.10 -17.47
N ASP A 253 -15.91 13.56 -18.61
CA ASP A 253 -15.11 13.72 -19.83
C ASP A 253 -14.32 15.04 -19.81
N VAL A 254 -13.12 15.04 -20.39
CA VAL A 254 -12.26 16.22 -20.54
C VAL A 254 -12.97 17.36 -21.27
N ASP A 255 -13.78 17.04 -22.28
CA ASP A 255 -14.47 18.02 -23.11
C ASP A 255 -15.49 18.84 -22.31
N SER A 256 -15.91 18.35 -21.14
CA SER A 256 -16.86 19.03 -20.25
C SER A 256 -16.26 20.10 -19.32
N LEU A 257 -14.94 20.36 -19.38
CA LEU A 257 -14.19 20.95 -18.25
C LEU A 257 -13.32 22.18 -18.54
N ALA A 258 -13.57 22.95 -19.59
CA ALA A 258 -12.78 24.15 -19.91
C ALA A 258 -12.51 25.04 -18.66
N ASN A 259 -11.22 25.15 -18.28
CA ASN A 259 -10.63 26.12 -17.35
C ASN A 259 -11.11 26.13 -15.87
N LYS A 260 -11.62 25.02 -15.34
CA LYS A 260 -12.01 24.94 -13.93
C LYS A 260 -10.86 24.46 -13.03
N LYS A 261 -10.38 25.34 -12.12
CA LYS A 261 -9.27 25.06 -11.18
C LYS A 261 -9.54 23.91 -10.19
N GLU A 262 -10.80 23.54 -10.01
CA GLU A 262 -11.21 22.43 -9.14
C GLU A 262 -10.94 21.04 -9.74
N PHE A 263 -10.54 20.99 -11.02
CA PHE A 263 -10.23 19.74 -11.72
C PHE A 263 -8.76 19.66 -12.13
N ARG A 264 -8.24 18.42 -12.15
CA ARG A 264 -6.94 18.06 -12.68
C ARG A 264 -7.11 16.98 -13.74
N ILE A 265 -6.51 17.18 -14.91
CA ILE A 265 -6.48 16.19 -15.98
C ILE A 265 -5.12 15.50 -15.93
N LEU A 266 -5.12 14.17 -15.83
CA LEU A 266 -3.90 13.35 -15.93
C LEU A 266 -3.78 12.73 -17.33
N GLU A 267 -2.57 12.35 -17.74
CA GLU A 267 -2.34 11.69 -19.04
C GLU A 267 -3.28 10.48 -19.21
N GLY A 268 -3.85 10.34 -20.41
CA GLY A 268 -4.93 9.39 -20.71
C GLY A 268 -6.33 9.94 -20.45
N SER A 269 -6.50 11.27 -20.41
CA SER A 269 -7.81 11.96 -20.34
C SER A 269 -8.63 11.67 -19.08
N ARG A 270 -7.98 11.29 -17.97
CA ARG A 270 -8.67 11.03 -16.69
C ARG A 270 -8.84 12.32 -15.91
N VAL A 271 -10.07 12.56 -15.46
CA VAL A 271 -10.45 13.76 -14.72
C VAL A 271 -10.52 13.47 -13.23
N TYR A 272 -9.87 14.34 -12.46
CA TYR A 272 -9.89 14.34 -11.01
C TYR A 272 -10.47 15.63 -10.46
N LYS A 273 -11.21 15.55 -9.36
CA LYS A 273 -11.77 16.69 -8.63
C LYS A 273 -11.05 16.85 -7.29
N TYR A 274 -10.74 18.08 -6.91
CA TYR A 274 -10.13 18.37 -5.61
C TYR A 274 -11.14 18.16 -4.46
N VAL A 275 -10.67 17.55 -3.36
CA VAL A 275 -11.44 17.33 -2.11
C VAL A 275 -10.71 17.98 -0.94
N GLU A 276 -9.69 17.31 -0.40
CA GLU A 276 -8.84 17.77 0.70
C GLU A 276 -7.58 16.90 0.72
N GLU A 277 -6.39 17.52 0.78
CA GLU A 277 -5.11 16.81 0.87
C GLU A 277 -4.78 16.30 2.28
N ASP A 278 -3.92 15.30 2.38
CA ASP A 278 -3.42 14.79 3.66
C ASP A 278 -2.62 15.89 4.39
N ILE A 279 -2.78 15.98 5.71
CA ILE A 279 -2.06 16.96 6.53
C ILE A 279 -0.53 16.83 6.38
N HIS A 280 0.00 15.62 6.22
CA HIS A 280 1.44 15.40 6.00
C HIS A 280 1.87 15.91 4.63
N HIS A 281 1.04 15.73 3.60
CA HIS A 281 1.26 16.32 2.28
C HIS A 281 1.29 17.84 2.34
N THR A 282 0.34 18.48 3.05
CA THR A 282 0.30 19.95 3.22
C THR A 282 1.57 20.51 3.89
N LYS A 283 2.28 19.65 4.64
CA LYS A 283 3.54 20.00 5.31
C LYS A 283 4.77 19.76 4.45
N GLY A 284 4.63 19.18 3.26
CA GLY A 284 5.70 18.91 2.32
C GLY A 284 6.35 17.54 2.47
N LEU A 285 5.77 16.62 3.26
CA LEU A 285 6.31 15.28 3.44
C LEU A 285 6.05 14.41 2.21
N LEU A 286 7.09 13.69 1.80
CA LEU A 286 7.07 12.70 0.74
C LEU A 286 6.53 11.35 1.26
N CYS A 287 6.12 10.47 0.36
CA CYS A 287 5.75 9.09 0.70
C CYS A 287 6.88 8.40 1.49
N ILE A 288 8.12 8.66 1.10
CA ILE A 288 9.32 8.07 1.72
C ILE A 288 9.66 8.68 3.09
N ASP A 289 9.05 9.79 3.51
CA ASP A 289 9.23 10.29 4.89
C ASP A 289 8.57 9.36 5.91
N CYS A 290 7.53 8.63 5.49
CA CYS A 290 6.92 7.54 6.24
C CYS A 290 7.48 6.19 5.81
N HIS A 291 7.45 5.88 4.51
CA HIS A 291 7.91 4.59 4.00
C HIS A 291 9.43 4.56 3.83
N SER A 292 10.11 4.04 4.85
CA SER A 292 11.58 3.88 4.88
C SER A 292 12.07 2.89 3.80
N SER A 293 13.39 2.76 3.67
CA SER A 293 13.99 1.79 2.75
C SER A 293 13.60 0.34 3.11
N HIS A 294 13.48 0.03 4.41
CA HIS A 294 13.00 -1.25 4.94
C HIS A 294 11.52 -1.54 4.62
N GLU A 295 10.74 -0.51 4.26
CA GLU A 295 9.34 -0.70 3.82
C GLU A 295 9.22 -0.73 2.29
N VAL A 296 9.77 0.28 1.60
CA VAL A 296 9.65 0.41 0.14
C VAL A 296 10.38 -0.74 -0.56
N MET A 297 11.58 -1.10 -0.10
CA MET A 297 12.29 -2.27 -0.65
C MET A 297 11.79 -3.58 -0.05
N GLY A 298 11.21 -3.51 1.15
CA GLY A 298 10.73 -4.64 1.94
C GLY A 298 11.81 -5.21 2.87
N ASP A 299 11.44 -6.24 3.61
CA ASP A 299 12.29 -6.91 4.61
C ASP A 299 12.78 -8.29 4.14
N GLY A 300 12.59 -8.62 2.85
CA GLY A 300 12.95 -9.91 2.27
C GLY A 300 11.93 -11.02 2.52
N LYS A 301 10.88 -10.78 3.31
CA LYS A 301 9.80 -11.74 3.52
C LYS A 301 8.72 -11.57 2.46
N LYS A 302 8.07 -12.69 2.13
CA LYS A 302 6.85 -12.68 1.31
C LYS A 302 5.66 -12.44 2.21
N TYR A 303 4.73 -11.61 1.73
CA TYR A 303 3.48 -11.31 2.37
C TYR A 303 2.33 -11.62 1.41
N ALA A 304 1.17 -11.98 1.96
CA ALA A 304 -0.03 -12.13 1.16
C ALA A 304 -0.61 -10.75 0.83
N HIS A 305 -0.62 -9.83 1.81
CA HIS A 305 -1.29 -8.54 1.71
C HIS A 305 -0.46 -7.38 2.29
N GLU A 306 -0.71 -6.17 1.79
CA GLU A 306 0.14 -4.98 2.02
C GLU A 306 0.25 -4.57 3.50
N GLU A 307 -0.81 -4.76 4.28
CA GLU A 307 -0.91 -4.35 5.68
C GLU A 307 0.00 -5.22 6.57
N GLN A 308 0.37 -6.40 6.08
CA GLN A 308 1.33 -7.30 6.73
C GLN A 308 2.77 -6.82 6.53
N ALA A 309 3.06 -6.25 5.34
CA ALA A 309 4.37 -5.74 4.96
C ALA A 309 4.69 -4.41 5.65
N VAL A 310 3.71 -3.51 5.80
CA VAL A 310 3.89 -2.22 6.49
C VAL A 310 4.15 -2.40 7.99
N LYS A 311 5.18 -1.72 8.48
CA LYS A 311 5.69 -1.79 9.86
C LYS A 311 5.54 -0.48 10.61
N LEU A 312 5.72 0.65 9.93
CA LEU A 312 5.55 1.97 10.52
C LEU A 312 4.10 2.20 10.93
N GLN A 313 3.91 2.72 12.14
CA GLN A 313 2.61 3.09 12.67
C GLN A 313 2.59 4.58 13.01
N CYS A 314 1.39 5.18 12.99
CA CYS A 314 1.21 6.57 13.42
C CYS A 314 1.78 6.80 14.83
N ALA A 315 1.68 5.79 15.71
CA ALA A 315 2.11 5.85 17.10
C ALA A 315 3.65 5.86 17.28
N ASP A 316 4.43 5.52 16.25
CA ASP A 316 5.90 5.58 16.32
C ASP A 316 6.37 7.04 16.29
N CYS A 317 5.72 7.89 15.48
CA CYS A 317 6.00 9.33 15.40
C CYS A 317 5.11 10.16 16.32
N HIS A 318 3.84 9.77 16.48
CA HIS A 318 2.89 10.34 17.42
C HIS A 318 2.76 9.43 18.63
N PHE A 319 3.79 9.41 19.45
CA PHE A 319 3.90 8.53 20.62
C PHE A 319 3.07 9.02 21.80
N LYS A 320 2.70 8.09 22.70
CA LYS A 320 1.94 8.41 23.91
C LYS A 320 2.80 9.07 24.99
N GLU A 321 3.98 8.50 25.25
CA GLU A 321 4.91 9.00 26.28
C GLU A 321 6.25 9.36 25.67
N LYS A 322 7.02 8.37 25.23
CA LYS A 322 8.30 8.54 24.54
C LYS A 322 8.41 7.59 23.35
N PRO A 323 9.09 8.00 22.26
CA PRO A 323 9.37 7.10 21.15
C PRO A 323 10.41 6.04 21.57
N ILE A 324 10.40 4.90 20.88
CA ILE A 324 11.49 3.92 20.96
C ILE A 324 12.63 4.45 20.12
N THR A 325 13.85 4.41 20.64
CA THR A 325 15.01 4.99 19.95
C THR A 325 16.25 4.11 20.06
N ILE A 326 17.21 4.36 19.15
CA ILE A 326 18.55 3.77 19.15
C ILE A 326 19.61 4.86 18.89
N PRO A 327 20.87 4.67 19.32
CA PRO A 327 21.97 5.56 18.95
C PRO A 327 22.41 5.34 17.50
N TYR A 328 23.08 6.33 16.92
CA TYR A 328 23.65 6.27 15.56
C TYR A 328 24.57 5.06 15.35
N ASP A 329 25.42 4.73 16.33
CA ASP A 329 26.36 3.60 16.24
C ASP A 329 25.67 2.22 16.24
N SER A 330 24.35 2.17 16.41
CA SER A 330 23.53 0.95 16.33
C SER A 330 22.69 0.86 15.05
N LEU A 331 22.88 1.77 14.09
CA LEU A 331 22.24 1.66 12.79
C LEU A 331 22.74 0.42 12.05
N ASP A 332 21.81 -0.33 11.44
CA ASP A 332 22.15 -1.35 10.46
C ASP A 332 22.82 -0.71 9.23
N GLN A 333 23.53 -1.53 8.45
CA GLN A 333 24.33 -1.05 7.32
C GLN A 333 23.49 -0.29 6.28
N GLU A 334 22.28 -0.76 5.97
CA GLU A 334 21.39 -0.06 5.03
C GLU A 334 20.98 1.31 5.58
N SER A 335 20.53 1.37 6.84
CA SER A 335 20.19 2.63 7.49
C SER A 335 21.36 3.61 7.55
N LEU A 336 22.57 3.12 7.84
CA LEU A 336 23.78 3.92 7.87
C LEU A 336 24.09 4.51 6.49
N LEU A 337 24.00 3.71 5.42
CA LEU A 337 24.18 4.20 4.06
C LEU A 337 23.15 5.26 3.71
N VAL A 338 21.87 5.05 4.02
CA VAL A 338 20.82 6.07 3.79
C VAL A 338 21.12 7.35 4.57
N PHE A 339 21.57 7.25 5.82
CA PHE A 339 21.95 8.39 6.64
C PHE A 339 23.08 9.22 6.01
N LEU A 340 24.14 8.54 5.55
CA LEU A 340 25.32 9.16 4.93
C LEU A 340 24.99 9.76 3.57
N HIS A 341 24.28 9.04 2.70
CA HIS A 341 23.91 9.52 1.37
C HIS A 341 22.96 10.73 1.42
N ARG A 342 22.21 10.90 2.52
CA ARG A 342 21.38 12.09 2.77
C ARG A 342 22.10 13.21 3.53
N ASN A 343 23.37 13.04 3.86
CA ASN A 343 24.19 14.01 4.59
C ASN A 343 23.54 14.45 5.92
N TYR A 344 22.91 13.52 6.63
CA TYR A 344 22.43 13.83 7.98
C TYR A 344 23.60 14.01 8.95
N SER A 345 23.41 14.88 9.95
CA SER A 345 24.50 15.30 10.86
C SER A 345 24.20 15.04 12.33
N HIS A 346 23.01 14.51 12.65
CA HIS A 346 22.57 14.24 14.03
C HIS A 346 23.14 12.95 14.62
N THR A 347 24.42 12.67 14.40
CA THR A 347 25.11 11.45 14.88
C THR A 347 25.16 11.34 16.41
N ASN A 348 25.06 12.47 17.12
CA ASN A 348 25.03 12.53 18.58
C ASN A 348 23.63 12.45 19.19
N LYS A 349 22.58 12.22 18.38
CA LYS A 349 21.18 12.17 18.84
C LYS A 349 20.60 10.77 18.72
N GLN A 350 19.57 10.50 19.51
CA GLN A 350 18.82 9.26 19.45
C GLN A 350 17.87 9.28 18.24
N ILE A 351 17.85 8.20 17.46
CA ILE A 351 17.04 8.04 16.24
C ILE A 351 15.81 7.20 16.57
N ILE A 352 14.62 7.57 16.09
CA ILE A 352 13.37 6.83 16.34
C ILE A 352 13.39 5.52 15.56
N VAL A 353 12.85 4.45 16.13
CA VAL A 353 12.66 3.17 15.46
C VAL A 353 11.19 2.78 15.43
N ALA A 354 10.77 2.10 14.36
CA ALA A 354 9.43 1.55 14.27
C ALA A 354 9.23 0.46 15.33
N LYS A 355 8.08 0.46 16.02
CA LYS A 355 7.85 -0.46 17.13
C LYS A 355 7.78 -1.93 16.69
N LYS A 356 7.20 -2.20 15.52
CA LYS A 356 6.79 -3.55 15.05
C LYS A 356 7.99 -4.44 14.69
N ASP A 357 9.05 -3.89 14.12
CA ASP A 357 10.22 -4.63 13.64
C ASP A 357 11.57 -3.97 13.99
N LYS A 358 11.55 -2.83 14.68
CA LYS A 358 12.73 -2.09 15.17
C LYS A 358 13.59 -1.44 14.08
N HIS A 359 13.11 -1.33 12.84
CA HIS A 359 13.90 -0.64 11.82
C HIS A 359 14.03 0.87 12.13
N PRO A 360 15.17 1.50 11.80
CA PRO A 360 15.40 2.92 12.09
C PRO A 360 14.70 3.88 11.12
N LEU A 361 14.17 4.97 11.67
CA LEU A 361 13.66 6.13 10.92
C LEU A 361 14.76 7.18 10.87
N VAL A 362 15.76 6.98 10.01
CA VAL A 362 17.02 7.77 9.99
C VAL A 362 16.83 9.28 9.81
N ASN A 363 15.71 9.71 9.23
CA ASN A 363 15.31 11.11 9.10
C ASN A 363 14.65 11.66 10.37
N THR A 364 14.81 11.03 11.52
CA THR A 364 14.25 11.48 12.80
C THR A 364 15.31 11.56 13.88
N PHE A 365 15.07 12.39 14.88
CA PHE A 365 15.87 12.40 16.09
C PHE A 365 15.09 12.91 17.30
N VAL A 366 15.60 12.59 18.49
CA VAL A 366 15.16 13.15 19.77
C VAL A 366 16.28 14.03 20.34
N ASP A 367 15.94 15.26 20.74
CA ASP A 367 16.89 16.18 21.36
C ASP A 367 17.12 15.87 22.86
N SER A 368 18.05 16.60 23.49
CA SER A 368 18.37 16.42 24.92
C SER A 368 17.23 16.79 25.88
N LEU A 369 16.23 17.52 25.41
CA LEU A 369 15.03 17.89 26.18
C LEU A 369 13.90 16.86 26.00
N GLY A 370 14.08 15.86 25.13
CA GLY A 370 13.09 14.84 24.83
C GLY A 370 12.10 15.24 23.73
N ASN A 371 12.33 16.35 23.01
CA ASN A 371 11.52 16.71 21.86
C ASN A 371 11.93 15.88 20.64
N ALA A 372 10.93 15.34 19.94
CA ALA A 372 11.14 14.54 18.74
C ALA A 372 10.93 15.37 17.47
N PHE A 373 11.77 15.13 16.46
CA PHE A 373 11.72 15.81 15.19
C PHE A 373 11.89 14.85 14.02
N LEU A 374 11.31 15.22 12.88
CA LEU A 374 11.51 14.61 11.58
C LEU A 374 12.11 15.65 10.62
N ILE A 375 13.12 15.24 9.86
CA ILE A 375 13.76 16.03 8.81
C ILE A 375 13.12 15.62 7.48
N GLY A 376 12.42 16.55 6.82
CA GLY A 376 11.77 16.30 5.54
C GLY A 376 12.79 15.92 4.48
N LYS A 377 12.62 14.76 3.83
CA LYS A 377 13.56 14.26 2.81
C LYS A 377 13.61 15.10 1.54
N LYS A 378 12.58 15.93 1.30
CA LYS A 378 12.48 16.84 0.15
C LYS A 378 13.37 18.08 0.28
N ASP A 379 13.35 18.72 1.44
CA ASP A 379 13.86 20.09 1.62
C ASP A 379 14.70 20.27 2.89
N GLY A 380 14.91 19.21 3.69
CA GLY A 380 15.63 19.27 4.96
C GLY A 380 14.87 20.00 6.07
N LYS A 381 13.60 20.38 5.85
CA LYS A 381 12.81 21.13 6.82
C LYS A 381 12.58 20.30 8.07
N LEU A 382 12.70 20.94 9.23
CA LEU A 382 12.47 20.30 10.51
C LEU A 382 10.99 20.35 10.89
N HIS A 383 10.42 19.18 11.18
CA HIS A 383 9.04 18.98 11.61
C HIS A 383 9.01 18.47 13.05
N SER A 384 8.30 19.18 13.93
CA SER A 384 8.09 18.72 15.30
C SER A 384 7.09 17.56 15.33
N LEU A 385 7.52 16.43 15.91
CA LEU A 385 6.68 15.25 16.13
C LEU A 385 5.95 15.40 17.45
N LYS A 386 4.65 15.71 17.37
CA LYS A 386 3.82 15.96 18.56
C LYS A 386 3.33 14.64 19.16
N PRO A 387 3.46 14.46 20.48
CA PRO A 387 2.85 13.34 21.18
C PRO A 387 1.32 13.30 21.00
N GLN A 388 0.74 12.13 21.27
CA GLN A 388 -0.71 11.96 21.28
C GLN A 388 -1.36 12.89 22.30
N SER A 389 -2.51 13.46 21.95
CA SER A 389 -3.30 14.23 22.91
C SER A 389 -3.83 13.31 24.03
N GLU A 390 -4.12 13.88 25.21
CA GLU A 390 -4.67 13.10 26.33
C GLU A 390 -5.98 12.40 25.97
N VAL A 391 -6.79 13.02 25.11
CA VAL A 391 -8.08 12.48 24.63
C VAL A 391 -7.85 11.17 23.87
N CYS A 392 -6.81 11.10 23.04
CA CYS A 392 -6.43 9.88 22.33
C CYS A 392 -5.80 8.85 23.28
N ALA A 393 -4.96 9.30 24.20
CA ALA A 393 -4.12 8.44 25.03
C ALA A 393 -4.87 7.74 26.20
N ARG A 394 -6.01 8.27 26.65
CA ARG A 394 -6.75 7.82 27.85
C ARG A 394 -8.15 7.31 27.58
N ASP A 395 -8.53 7.14 26.30
CA ASP A 395 -9.85 6.66 25.94
C ASP A 395 -10.04 5.19 26.36
N LYS A 396 -11.15 4.88 27.06
CA LYS A 396 -11.57 3.50 27.37
C LYS A 396 -12.62 2.98 26.38
N ALA A 397 -13.31 3.86 25.66
CA ALA A 397 -14.36 3.52 24.72
C ALA A 397 -13.79 3.17 23.33
N HIS A 398 -12.69 3.80 22.91
CA HIS A 398 -12.17 3.70 21.54
C HIS A 398 -10.79 3.02 21.42
N GLN A 399 -10.41 2.18 22.37
CA GLN A 399 -9.09 1.51 22.38
C GLN A 399 -8.87 0.60 21.16
N GLU A 400 -9.95 0.08 20.58
CA GLU A 400 -9.89 -0.77 19.38
C GLU A 400 -9.78 0.06 18.09
N LEU A 401 -9.99 1.39 18.10
CA LEU A 401 -9.92 2.20 16.87
C LEU A 401 -8.48 2.42 16.41
N SER A 402 -8.24 2.23 15.11
CA SER A 402 -7.03 2.73 14.46
C SER A 402 -7.05 4.26 14.36
N CYS A 403 -5.88 4.88 14.31
CA CYS A 403 -5.76 6.33 14.12
C CYS A 403 -6.46 6.79 12.84
N SER A 404 -6.30 6.04 11.74
CA SER A 404 -6.93 6.35 10.45
C SER A 404 -8.45 6.35 10.51
N THR A 405 -9.06 5.52 11.36
CA THR A 405 -10.53 5.52 11.55
C THR A 405 -11.04 6.88 12.04
N CYS A 406 -10.27 7.56 12.91
CA CYS A 406 -10.62 8.88 13.43
C CYS A 406 -10.17 10.03 12.53
N HIS A 407 -9.00 9.89 11.91
CA HIS A 407 -8.30 11.00 11.26
C HIS A 407 -8.49 11.07 9.74
N SER A 408 -8.97 10.02 9.06
CA SER A 408 -9.22 10.08 7.62
C SER A 408 -10.52 10.83 7.31
N THR A 409 -10.43 11.87 6.49
CA THR A 409 -11.59 12.73 6.14
C THR A 409 -12.38 12.28 4.92
N TRP A 410 -11.81 11.44 4.05
CA TRP A 410 -12.53 10.84 2.94
C TRP A 410 -11.80 9.59 2.41
N THR A 411 -12.43 8.89 1.47
CA THR A 411 -11.83 7.79 0.72
C THR A 411 -12.51 7.69 -0.64
N SER A 412 -11.80 7.20 -1.65
CA SER A 412 -12.42 6.92 -2.95
C SER A 412 -13.39 5.74 -2.83
N ARG A 413 -14.51 5.84 -3.55
CA ARG A 413 -15.51 4.79 -3.67
C ARG A 413 -15.76 4.49 -5.13
N CYS A 414 -15.88 3.21 -5.42
CA CYS A 414 -16.28 2.66 -6.70
C CYS A 414 -17.34 1.60 -6.43
N ILE A 415 -18.51 1.73 -7.04
CA ILE A 415 -19.60 0.77 -6.89
C ILE A 415 -20.15 0.38 -8.27
N GLY A 416 -20.77 -0.80 -8.33
CA GLY A 416 -21.43 -1.31 -9.53
C GLY A 416 -20.45 -1.54 -10.68
N CYS A 417 -19.43 -2.38 -10.48
CA CYS A 417 -18.58 -2.83 -11.59
C CYS A 417 -19.22 -4.03 -12.30
N HIS A 418 -19.12 -4.06 -13.63
CA HIS A 418 -19.43 -5.24 -14.43
C HIS A 418 -18.26 -5.52 -15.36
N THR A 419 -17.74 -6.75 -15.33
CA THR A 419 -16.66 -7.19 -16.22
C THR A 419 -17.12 -8.30 -17.14
N GLY A 420 -16.80 -8.16 -18.42
CA GLY A 420 -17.12 -9.15 -19.45
C GLY A 420 -16.02 -9.25 -20.49
N PHE A 421 -15.80 -10.45 -21.01
CA PHE A 421 -14.78 -10.71 -22.02
C PHE A 421 -15.33 -10.46 -23.42
N ASP A 422 -14.69 -9.54 -24.14
CA ASP A 422 -14.92 -9.31 -25.55
C ASP A 422 -13.90 -10.09 -26.39
N LYS A 423 -14.27 -11.30 -26.82
CA LYS A 423 -13.43 -12.16 -27.68
C LYS A 423 -13.11 -11.55 -29.06
N ASN A 424 -13.88 -10.55 -29.48
CA ASN A 424 -13.75 -9.96 -30.81
C ASN A 424 -12.90 -8.71 -30.82
N GLU A 425 -12.53 -8.14 -29.66
CA GLU A 425 -11.65 -6.98 -29.55
C GLU A 425 -10.34 -7.25 -30.33
N PRO A 426 -10.12 -6.58 -31.48
CA PRO A 426 -9.02 -6.91 -32.38
C PRO A 426 -7.68 -6.34 -31.92
N ARG A 427 -7.68 -5.37 -30.98
CA ARG A 427 -6.48 -4.70 -30.48
C ARG A 427 -6.47 -4.66 -28.95
N ALA A 428 -6.69 -5.82 -28.33
CA ALA A 428 -6.52 -5.99 -26.90
C ALA A 428 -5.05 -5.76 -26.52
N PHE A 429 -4.77 -5.01 -25.46
CA PHE A 429 -3.40 -4.78 -25.01
C PHE A 429 -3.12 -5.58 -23.74
N ASP A 430 -2.14 -6.46 -23.81
CA ASP A 430 -1.64 -7.27 -22.71
C ASP A 430 -0.71 -6.42 -21.83
N LEU A 431 -1.16 -6.07 -20.63
CA LEU A 431 -0.42 -5.20 -19.73
C LEU A 431 0.81 -5.87 -19.09
N LEU A 432 0.87 -7.21 -19.08
CA LEU A 432 2.03 -7.93 -18.55
C LEU A 432 3.14 -8.01 -19.59
N ASP A 433 2.81 -8.50 -20.80
CA ASP A 433 3.79 -8.70 -21.88
C ASP A 433 3.99 -7.45 -22.74
N LYS A 434 3.22 -6.38 -22.51
CA LYS A 434 3.23 -5.12 -23.28
C LYS A 434 3.03 -5.30 -24.79
N LYS A 435 2.14 -6.22 -25.18
CA LYS A 435 1.88 -6.55 -26.59
C LYS A 435 0.42 -6.46 -26.96
N TYR A 436 0.14 -6.10 -28.20
CA TYR A 436 -1.20 -6.21 -28.75
C TYR A 436 -1.55 -7.67 -29.07
N GLY A 437 -2.81 -8.01 -28.85
CA GLY A 437 -3.41 -9.30 -29.15
C GLY A 437 -4.90 -9.16 -29.42
N LYS A 438 -5.61 -10.29 -29.39
CA LYS A 438 -7.05 -10.36 -29.59
C LYS A 438 -7.74 -10.81 -28.30
N GLY A 439 -8.91 -10.26 -28.03
CA GLY A 439 -9.73 -10.64 -26.89
C GLY A 439 -9.32 -9.90 -25.61
N GLN A 440 -10.27 -9.19 -25.01
CA GLN A 440 -10.02 -8.37 -23.82
C GLN A 440 -11.16 -8.44 -22.81
N TRP A 441 -10.84 -8.52 -21.54
CA TRP A 441 -11.78 -8.15 -20.47
C TRP A 441 -12.06 -6.64 -20.53
N LYS A 442 -13.34 -6.28 -20.46
CA LYS A 442 -13.81 -4.89 -20.41
C LYS A 442 -14.54 -4.67 -19.10
N GLU A 443 -14.11 -3.67 -18.35
CA GLU A 443 -14.76 -3.23 -17.12
C GLU A 443 -15.67 -2.03 -17.42
N TYR A 444 -16.87 -2.08 -16.87
CA TYR A 444 -17.82 -0.98 -16.85
C TYR A 444 -18.09 -0.60 -15.40
N VAL A 445 -18.02 0.68 -15.09
CA VAL A 445 -18.23 1.19 -13.72
C VAL A 445 -19.50 2.03 -13.70
N ALA A 446 -20.34 1.84 -12.69
CA ALA A 446 -21.54 2.65 -12.49
C ALA A 446 -21.22 4.02 -11.89
N GLU A 447 -20.41 4.08 -10.82
CA GLU A 447 -20.15 5.32 -10.11
C GLU A 447 -18.73 5.39 -9.49
N PHE A 448 -18.10 6.55 -9.65
CA PHE A 448 -16.97 6.98 -8.81
C PHE A 448 -17.40 8.14 -7.91
N SER A 449 -17.16 7.99 -6.61
CA SER A 449 -17.47 9.02 -5.62
C SER A 449 -16.44 9.06 -4.49
N SER A 450 -16.64 9.95 -3.52
CA SER A 450 -15.89 9.97 -2.27
C SER A 450 -16.84 10.13 -1.09
N SER A 451 -16.47 9.52 0.03
CA SER A 451 -17.15 9.74 1.30
C SER A 451 -16.19 9.48 2.44
N LEU A 452 -16.65 9.73 3.67
CA LEU A 452 -16.00 9.13 4.82
C LEU A 452 -15.97 7.59 4.69
N PRO A 453 -14.90 6.92 5.14
CA PRO A 453 -14.81 5.47 5.01
C PRO A 453 -15.84 4.76 5.90
N ALA A 454 -16.29 3.59 5.42
CA ALA A 454 -16.91 2.60 6.28
C ALA A 454 -15.89 2.07 7.30
N MET A 455 -16.33 1.35 8.32
CA MET A 455 -15.45 0.75 9.31
C MET A 455 -15.64 -0.76 9.34
N GLY A 456 -14.53 -1.49 9.41
CA GLY A 456 -14.52 -2.93 9.59
C GLY A 456 -13.67 -3.33 10.79
N VAL A 457 -13.81 -4.58 11.19
CA VAL A 457 -13.09 -5.19 12.29
C VAL A 457 -12.04 -6.13 11.71
N ARG A 458 -10.77 -5.81 11.96
CA ARG A 458 -9.67 -6.75 11.85
C ARG A 458 -9.58 -7.55 13.13
N GLU A 459 -9.57 -8.87 13.03
CA GLU A 459 -9.58 -9.77 14.17
C GLU A 459 -8.53 -10.86 13.99
N SER A 460 -7.62 -10.93 14.95
CA SER A 460 -6.67 -12.02 15.11
C SER A 460 -6.98 -12.78 16.40
N LYS A 461 -6.23 -13.86 16.69
CA LYS A 461 -6.41 -14.63 17.94
C LYS A 461 -6.21 -13.79 19.21
N THR A 462 -5.49 -12.67 19.13
CA THR A 462 -5.02 -11.91 20.30
C THR A 462 -5.40 -10.43 20.27
N GLU A 463 -5.78 -9.91 19.10
CA GLU A 463 -6.02 -8.48 18.90
C GLU A 463 -7.23 -8.27 18.00
N LYS A 464 -8.01 -7.26 18.36
CA LYS A 464 -9.13 -6.77 17.59
C LYS A 464 -8.95 -5.28 17.34
N LYS A 465 -9.11 -4.85 16.09
CA LYS A 465 -8.87 -3.48 15.67
C LYS A 465 -9.92 -3.03 14.67
N ILE A 466 -10.43 -1.82 14.83
CA ILE A 466 -11.40 -1.21 13.93
C ILE A 466 -10.63 -0.30 12.98
N GLU A 467 -10.77 -0.56 11.68
CA GLU A 467 -10.01 0.11 10.61
C GLU A 467 -10.95 0.61 9.50
N PRO A 468 -10.55 1.63 8.72
CA PRO A 468 -11.29 2.05 7.55
C PRO A 468 -11.46 0.89 6.55
N ALA A 469 -12.66 0.79 5.99
CA ALA A 469 -13.03 -0.15 4.95
C ALA A 469 -13.53 0.62 3.72
N ILE A 470 -13.22 0.11 2.54
CA ILE A 470 -13.74 0.62 1.26
C ILE A 470 -14.34 -0.52 0.44
N PRO A 471 -15.28 -0.22 -0.49
CA PRO A 471 -15.61 -1.14 -1.57
C PRO A 471 -14.32 -1.59 -2.26
N GLY A 472 -13.98 -2.87 -2.12
CA GLY A 472 -12.83 -3.47 -2.79
C GLY A 472 -13.25 -3.99 -4.16
N MET A 473 -14.24 -4.88 -4.17
CA MET A 473 -14.85 -5.46 -5.36
C MET A 473 -16.35 -5.59 -5.13
N ILE A 474 -17.13 -4.65 -5.67
CA ILE A 474 -18.58 -4.81 -5.86
C ILE A 474 -18.77 -5.02 -7.36
N LEU A 475 -18.72 -6.29 -7.75
CA LEU A 475 -18.43 -6.68 -9.13
C LEU A 475 -19.31 -7.87 -9.55
N THR A 476 -19.91 -7.73 -10.74
CA THR A 476 -20.45 -8.87 -11.49
C THR A 476 -19.43 -9.29 -12.55
N ILE A 477 -19.16 -10.60 -12.65
CA ILE A 477 -18.23 -11.20 -13.61
C ILE A 477 -19.00 -12.10 -14.56
N ASP A 478 -18.98 -11.79 -15.86
CA ASP A 478 -19.49 -12.70 -16.90
C ASP A 478 -18.41 -13.72 -17.31
N LYS A 479 -18.31 -14.81 -16.55
CA LYS A 479 -17.38 -15.92 -16.83
C LYS A 479 -17.76 -16.69 -18.09
N GLY A 480 -19.04 -16.65 -18.47
CA GLY A 480 -19.55 -17.30 -19.68
C GLY A 480 -18.93 -16.71 -20.94
N SER A 481 -18.83 -15.38 -20.99
CA SER A 481 -18.22 -14.64 -22.10
C SER A 481 -16.79 -15.08 -22.43
N TYR A 482 -15.98 -15.41 -21.41
CA TYR A 482 -14.61 -15.91 -21.58
C TYR A 482 -14.58 -17.34 -22.14
N LYS A 483 -15.52 -18.19 -21.71
CA LYS A 483 -15.69 -19.57 -22.19
C LYS A 483 -16.35 -19.65 -23.57
N GLY A 484 -16.64 -18.52 -24.21
CA GLY A 484 -17.32 -18.44 -25.49
C GLY A 484 -18.82 -18.77 -25.44
N LYS A 485 -19.41 -18.83 -24.25
CA LYS A 485 -20.86 -18.96 -24.06
C LYS A 485 -21.57 -17.63 -24.37
N GLU A 486 -22.90 -17.67 -24.48
CA GLU A 486 -23.70 -16.46 -24.58
C GLU A 486 -23.48 -15.56 -23.34
N LYS A 487 -23.40 -14.25 -23.57
CA LYS A 487 -23.19 -13.28 -22.49
C LYS A 487 -24.32 -13.37 -21.46
N GLY A 488 -23.97 -13.29 -20.18
CA GLY A 488 -24.94 -13.37 -19.09
C GLY A 488 -25.36 -14.78 -18.66
N THR A 489 -24.82 -15.85 -19.27
CA THR A 489 -25.21 -17.24 -18.94
C THR A 489 -24.44 -17.88 -17.78
N ASP A 490 -23.30 -17.31 -17.38
CA ASP A 490 -22.47 -17.76 -16.25
C ASP A 490 -21.93 -16.51 -15.55
N LEU A 491 -22.82 -15.87 -14.78
CA LEU A 491 -22.53 -14.68 -13.98
C LEU A 491 -22.13 -15.08 -12.55
N SER A 492 -21.15 -14.36 -11.98
CA SER A 492 -20.89 -14.39 -10.55
C SER A 492 -20.81 -12.98 -9.98
N PHE A 493 -21.59 -12.73 -8.92
CA PHE A 493 -21.58 -11.47 -8.20
C PHE A 493 -20.76 -11.60 -6.91
N HIS A 494 -19.92 -10.61 -6.64
CA HIS A 494 -19.12 -10.52 -5.44
C HIS A 494 -19.24 -9.13 -4.82
N ARG A 495 -19.41 -9.09 -3.50
CA ARG A 495 -19.41 -7.87 -2.69
C ARG A 495 -18.34 -8.01 -1.60
N LEU A 496 -17.13 -7.57 -1.91
CA LEU A 496 -15.97 -7.64 -1.03
C LEU A 496 -15.50 -6.24 -0.67
N TYR A 497 -15.39 -5.95 0.63
CA TYR A 497 -14.73 -4.74 1.11
C TYR A 497 -13.27 -5.04 1.46
N ALA A 498 -12.41 -4.06 1.26
CA ALA A 498 -11.01 -4.14 1.62
C ALA A 498 -10.72 -3.23 2.82
N PRO A 499 -9.87 -3.66 3.77
CA PRO A 499 -9.26 -2.73 4.71
C PRO A 499 -8.41 -1.73 3.92
N ASN A 500 -8.39 -0.47 4.34
CA ASN A 500 -7.70 0.58 3.61
C ASN A 500 -7.01 1.57 4.56
N SER A 501 -5.85 2.08 4.13
CA SER A 501 -5.29 3.32 4.65
C SER A 501 -5.62 4.44 3.66
N PRO A 502 -6.62 5.33 3.94
CA PRO A 502 -7.11 6.26 2.92
C PRO A 502 -6.08 7.28 2.42
N HIS A 503 -5.04 7.59 3.21
CA HIS A 503 -4.07 8.66 2.95
C HIS A 503 -4.73 10.05 2.78
N THR A 504 -5.74 10.32 3.61
CA THR A 504 -6.46 11.61 3.68
C THR A 504 -6.52 12.08 5.13
N THR A 505 -5.43 11.91 5.86
CA THR A 505 -5.34 12.19 7.29
C THR A 505 -5.49 13.69 7.52
N SER A 506 -6.30 14.10 8.49
CA SER A 506 -6.40 15.50 8.88
C SER A 506 -6.21 15.71 10.38
N LYS A 507 -5.99 16.97 10.76
CA LYS A 507 -5.93 17.39 12.17
C LYS A 507 -7.31 17.28 12.85
N LYS A 508 -8.40 17.47 12.09
CA LYS A 508 -9.76 17.43 12.63
C LYS A 508 -10.30 16.00 12.52
N VAL A 509 -10.54 15.38 13.67
CA VAL A 509 -11.14 14.05 13.71
C VAL A 509 -12.62 14.08 13.33
N ARG A 510 -13.11 12.94 12.86
CA ARG A 510 -14.53 12.66 12.66
C ARG A 510 -15.33 12.90 13.94
N ASP A 511 -16.53 13.48 13.79
CA ASP A 511 -17.42 13.66 14.94
C ASP A 511 -18.13 12.36 15.33
N CYS A 512 -18.64 12.29 16.56
CA CYS A 512 -19.31 11.09 17.08
C CYS A 512 -20.49 10.63 16.22
N LYS A 513 -21.29 11.55 15.64
CA LYS A 513 -22.45 11.17 14.83
C LYS A 513 -22.04 10.52 13.52
N SER A 514 -20.92 10.96 12.94
CA SER A 514 -20.37 10.39 11.71
C SER A 514 -19.94 8.92 11.84
N CYS A 515 -19.81 8.38 13.07
CA CYS A 515 -19.52 6.97 13.33
C CYS A 515 -20.71 6.24 13.96
N HIS A 516 -21.44 6.89 14.87
CA HIS A 516 -22.51 6.26 15.65
C HIS A 516 -23.91 6.35 15.06
N VAL A 517 -24.11 7.23 14.06
CA VAL A 517 -25.44 7.51 13.47
C VAL A 517 -25.39 7.48 11.93
N ASN A 518 -24.20 7.48 11.33
CA ASN A 518 -24.07 7.42 9.88
C ASN A 518 -24.17 5.95 9.40
N SER A 519 -25.13 5.67 8.51
CA SER A 519 -25.38 4.32 7.98
C SER A 519 -24.20 3.76 7.19
N ALA A 520 -23.58 4.59 6.34
CA ALA A 520 -22.45 4.19 5.50
C ALA A 520 -21.22 3.86 6.34
N ALA A 521 -20.97 4.61 7.42
CA ALA A 521 -19.86 4.34 8.34
C ALA A 521 -19.99 2.98 9.04
N ILE A 522 -21.22 2.54 9.33
CA ILE A 522 -21.51 1.24 9.96
C ILE A 522 -21.51 0.10 8.92
N GLY A 523 -21.67 0.43 7.64
CA GLY A 523 -21.66 -0.53 6.53
C GLY A 523 -23.03 -0.82 5.91
N TYR A 524 -24.09 -0.07 6.25
CA TYR A 524 -25.42 -0.26 5.66
C TYR A 524 -25.60 0.41 4.29
N GLY A 525 -24.57 1.11 3.79
CA GLY A 525 -24.67 1.96 2.61
C GLY A 525 -25.19 3.37 2.93
N ASN A 526 -25.20 4.22 1.93
CA ASN A 526 -25.76 5.57 2.03
C ASN A 526 -27.28 5.48 2.20
N GLY A 527 -27.82 6.43 2.96
CA GLY A 527 -29.26 6.50 3.24
C GLY A 527 -29.55 7.20 4.55
N GLU A 528 -30.83 7.19 4.91
CA GLU A 528 -31.34 7.87 6.08
C GLU A 528 -31.49 6.90 7.25
N LEU A 529 -30.71 7.12 8.32
CA LEU A 529 -30.78 6.36 9.56
C LEU A 529 -31.45 7.18 10.67
N LYS A 530 -32.69 6.84 10.99
CA LYS A 530 -33.54 7.57 11.95
C LYS A 530 -33.76 6.80 13.24
N TYR A 531 -33.61 7.50 14.36
CA TYR A 531 -34.03 7.00 15.66
C TYR A 531 -35.41 7.56 16.02
N ASN A 532 -36.42 6.70 15.95
CA ASN A 532 -37.82 7.06 16.20
C ASN A 532 -38.22 6.66 17.61
N ILE A 533 -38.83 7.59 18.36
CA ILE A 533 -39.40 7.33 19.68
C ILE A 533 -40.91 7.46 19.57
N LYS A 534 -41.64 6.35 19.78
CA LYS A 534 -43.10 6.33 19.87
C LYS A 534 -43.51 5.51 21.09
N ASN A 535 -44.46 6.02 21.89
CA ASN A 535 -44.96 5.35 23.10
C ASN A 535 -43.84 4.88 24.06
N ASN A 536 -42.81 5.71 24.28
CA ASN A 536 -41.62 5.37 25.08
C ASN A 536 -40.79 4.18 24.56
N ILE A 537 -40.99 3.77 23.30
CA ILE A 537 -40.21 2.74 22.62
C ILE A 537 -39.34 3.43 21.56
N GLY A 538 -38.02 3.29 21.70
CA GLY A 538 -37.06 3.76 20.72
C GLY A 538 -36.71 2.69 19.70
N LYS A 539 -36.82 2.99 18.41
CA LYS A 539 -36.45 2.08 17.31
C LYS A 539 -35.64 2.79 16.24
N TRP A 540 -34.62 2.11 15.74
CA TRP A 540 -33.88 2.55 14.56
C TRP A 540 -34.58 2.10 13.29
N VAL A 541 -34.66 2.99 12.31
CA VAL A 541 -35.18 2.73 10.97
C VAL A 541 -34.16 3.21 9.96
N PHE A 542 -33.86 2.38 8.97
CA PHE A 542 -32.95 2.69 7.89
C PHE A 542 -33.72 2.70 6.56
N ASN A 543 -33.61 3.79 5.81
CA ASN A 543 -34.10 3.92 4.44
C ASN A 543 -32.88 4.09 3.52
N PRO A 544 -32.52 3.09 2.70
CA PRO A 544 -31.35 3.18 1.83
C PRO A 544 -31.56 4.21 0.71
N GLU A 545 -30.47 4.84 0.27
CA GLU A 545 -30.46 5.72 -0.90
C GLU A 545 -30.52 4.92 -2.20
N TYR A 546 -29.78 3.81 -2.27
CA TYR A 546 -29.75 2.92 -3.42
C TYR A 546 -30.81 1.82 -3.33
N ALA A 547 -31.26 1.36 -4.49
CA ALA A 547 -32.12 0.19 -4.62
C ALA A 547 -31.40 -1.08 -4.12
N LEU A 548 -32.20 -2.08 -3.72
CA LEU A 548 -31.67 -3.38 -3.36
C LEU A 548 -31.17 -4.11 -4.61
N ASN A 549 -29.94 -4.60 -4.55
CA ASN A 549 -29.35 -5.41 -5.60
C ASN A 549 -30.00 -6.80 -5.63
N GLU A 550 -30.36 -7.29 -6.81
CA GLU A 550 -31.08 -8.56 -6.99
C GLU A 550 -30.26 -9.78 -6.57
N ASN A 551 -28.92 -9.67 -6.54
CA ASN A 551 -28.04 -10.80 -6.22
C ASN A 551 -27.99 -11.12 -4.73
N ASP A 552 -28.16 -10.12 -3.85
CA ASP A 552 -27.98 -10.29 -2.40
C ASP A 552 -29.01 -9.56 -1.52
N GLY A 553 -29.89 -8.75 -2.12
CA GLY A 553 -30.91 -7.99 -1.41
C GLY A 553 -30.35 -6.85 -0.54
N LEU A 554 -29.11 -6.41 -0.78
CA LEU A 554 -28.50 -5.27 -0.11
C LEU A 554 -28.54 -4.02 -1.00
N PRO A 555 -28.59 -2.80 -0.43
CA PRO A 555 -28.36 -1.59 -1.21
C PRO A 555 -27.03 -1.67 -1.98
N GLU A 556 -26.98 -1.10 -3.19
CA GLU A 556 -25.84 -1.23 -4.10
C GLU A 556 -24.48 -0.91 -3.44
N ASP A 557 -24.47 0.03 -2.50
CA ASP A 557 -23.28 0.52 -1.82
C ASP A 557 -23.14 0.05 -0.36
N ALA A 558 -23.98 -0.89 0.07
CA ALA A 558 -23.92 -1.48 1.39
C ALA A 558 -22.88 -2.60 1.45
N TRP A 559 -22.34 -2.83 2.66
CA TRP A 559 -21.52 -4.00 2.97
C TRP A 559 -22.33 -5.07 3.71
N ILE A 560 -23.26 -4.64 4.56
CA ILE A 560 -24.04 -5.51 5.44
C ILE A 560 -25.51 -5.08 5.53
N PRO A 561 -26.42 -6.00 5.85
CA PRO A 561 -27.81 -5.67 6.10
C PRO A 561 -27.99 -4.91 7.42
N PHE A 562 -29.03 -4.08 7.47
CA PHE A 562 -29.40 -3.35 8.66
C PHE A 562 -29.89 -4.29 9.78
N LEU A 563 -29.10 -4.41 10.86
CA LEU A 563 -29.43 -5.16 12.09
C LEU A 563 -29.86 -6.63 11.85
N LYS A 564 -29.33 -7.27 10.81
CA LYS A 564 -29.54 -8.70 10.53
C LYS A 564 -28.21 -9.43 10.55
N GLU A 565 -28.26 -10.69 10.97
CA GLU A 565 -27.09 -11.56 10.91
C GLU A 565 -26.72 -11.85 9.45
N VAL A 566 -25.43 -11.94 9.20
CA VAL A 566 -24.86 -12.40 7.93
C VAL A 566 -24.40 -13.83 8.14
N ASP A 567 -24.65 -14.71 7.17
CA ASP A 567 -24.17 -16.10 7.22
C ASP A 567 -22.65 -16.11 7.43
N GLN A 568 -22.17 -16.97 8.34
CA GLN A 568 -20.75 -17.07 8.67
C GLN A 568 -19.89 -17.55 7.49
N ASN A 569 -20.50 -18.21 6.50
CA ASN A 569 -19.85 -18.64 5.27
C ASN A 569 -19.83 -17.54 4.20
N THR A 570 -20.54 -16.43 4.40
CA THR A 570 -20.52 -15.32 3.45
C THR A 570 -19.18 -14.61 3.51
N ILE A 571 -18.44 -14.69 2.40
CA ILE A 571 -17.18 -13.99 2.25
C ILE A 571 -17.48 -12.59 1.72
N ASN A 572 -17.28 -11.61 2.57
CA ASN A 572 -17.61 -10.20 2.32
C ASN A 572 -16.37 -9.29 2.39
N SER A 573 -15.16 -9.87 2.48
CA SER A 573 -13.92 -9.11 2.47
C SER A 573 -12.86 -9.77 1.59
N THR A 574 -11.93 -8.94 1.11
CA THR A 574 -10.72 -9.37 0.42
C THR A 574 -9.66 -9.96 1.36
N ARG A 575 -9.92 -10.02 2.67
CA ARG A 575 -9.06 -10.63 3.69
C ARG A 575 -9.87 -11.57 4.58
N LEU A 576 -9.29 -12.69 5.00
CA LEU A 576 -9.96 -13.61 5.93
C LEU A 576 -9.99 -13.10 7.38
N ASP A 577 -9.07 -12.21 7.75
CA ASP A 577 -8.97 -11.62 9.09
C ASP A 577 -9.72 -10.28 9.22
N PHE A 578 -10.47 -9.86 8.20
CA PHE A 578 -11.21 -8.60 8.18
C PHE A 578 -12.68 -8.85 7.87
N ARG A 579 -13.57 -8.27 8.67
CA ARG A 579 -15.01 -8.49 8.57
C ARG A 579 -15.80 -7.22 8.89
N PRO A 580 -17.07 -7.14 8.49
CA PRO A 580 -17.95 -6.07 8.96
C PRO A 580 -18.30 -6.24 10.45
N PHE A 581 -19.02 -5.25 11.00
CA PHE A 581 -19.56 -5.35 12.34
C PHE A 581 -20.63 -6.44 12.46
N THR A 582 -20.52 -7.24 13.50
CA THR A 582 -21.58 -8.15 13.95
C THR A 582 -22.81 -7.36 14.41
N VAL A 583 -23.98 -7.99 14.46
CA VAL A 583 -25.21 -7.35 14.99
C VAL A 583 -25.01 -6.84 16.42
N VAL A 584 -24.24 -7.55 17.24
CA VAL A 584 -23.91 -7.11 18.61
C VAL A 584 -23.10 -5.82 18.60
N GLU A 585 -22.13 -5.68 17.70
CA GLU A 585 -21.32 -4.47 17.55
C GLU A 585 -22.16 -3.32 16.98
N GLN A 586 -22.99 -3.58 15.96
CA GLN A 586 -23.95 -2.62 15.41
C GLN A 586 -24.87 -2.05 16.50
N LYS A 587 -25.46 -2.93 17.34
CA LYS A 587 -26.33 -2.52 18.46
C LYS A 587 -25.58 -1.65 19.47
N LYS A 588 -24.31 -1.96 19.79
CA LYS A 588 -23.48 -1.13 20.68
C LYS A 588 -23.23 0.25 20.09
N ILE A 589 -22.91 0.33 18.80
CA ILE A 589 -22.66 1.60 18.09
C ILE A 589 -23.93 2.46 18.11
N LEU A 590 -25.07 1.88 17.73
CA LEU A 590 -26.36 2.55 17.64
C LEU A 590 -26.97 2.89 19.01
N LEU A 591 -26.61 2.18 20.07
CA LEU A 591 -26.96 2.55 21.44
C LEU A 591 -26.37 3.91 21.80
N ILE A 592 -25.09 4.14 21.47
CA ILE A 592 -24.46 5.46 21.65
C ILE A 592 -25.07 6.47 20.68
N GLY A 593 -25.36 6.06 19.45
CA GLY A 593 -26.07 6.87 18.46
C GLY A 593 -27.40 7.43 18.97
N ALA A 594 -28.13 6.66 19.79
CA ALA A 594 -29.41 7.08 20.38
C ALA A 594 -29.18 8.16 21.44
N CYS A 595 -28.14 8.03 22.26
CA CYS A 595 -27.76 9.08 23.22
C CYS A 595 -27.39 10.40 22.51
N LEU A 596 -26.72 10.33 21.36
CA LEU A 596 -26.31 11.49 20.55
C LEU A 596 -27.48 12.22 19.88
N GLN A 597 -28.70 11.67 19.93
CA GLN A 597 -29.91 12.40 19.51
C GLN A 597 -30.29 13.49 20.52
N CYS A 598 -29.97 13.30 21.80
CA CYS A 598 -30.28 14.25 22.87
C CYS A 598 -29.04 14.96 23.42
N HIS A 599 -27.86 14.36 23.29
CA HIS A 599 -26.60 14.89 23.83
C HIS A 599 -25.68 15.37 22.71
N LYS A 600 -25.13 16.58 22.88
CA LYS A 600 -24.00 17.04 22.06
C LYS A 600 -22.75 16.21 22.41
N SER A 601 -21.87 16.01 21.43
CA SER A 601 -20.64 15.22 21.56
C SER A 601 -19.68 15.76 22.64
N ASP A 602 -19.69 17.07 22.86
CA ASP A 602 -18.90 17.78 23.88
C ASP A 602 -19.61 17.88 25.25
N SER A 603 -20.82 17.33 25.38
CA SER A 603 -21.55 17.35 26.65
C SER A 603 -20.82 16.56 27.72
N LYS A 604 -20.99 16.97 28.99
CA LYS A 604 -20.37 16.34 30.15
C LYS A 604 -20.60 14.82 30.21
N VAL A 605 -21.79 14.35 29.82
CA VAL A 605 -22.14 12.91 29.82
C VAL A 605 -21.34 12.16 28.76
N MET A 606 -21.23 12.70 27.54
CA MET A 606 -20.47 12.06 26.46
C MET A 606 -18.97 12.11 26.74
N GLN A 607 -18.42 13.20 27.27
CA GLN A 607 -17.02 13.26 27.67
C GLN A 607 -16.69 12.27 28.81
N GLN A 608 -17.60 12.08 29.76
CA GLN A 608 -17.45 11.06 30.80
C GLN A 608 -17.50 9.62 30.25
N SER A 609 -18.24 9.38 29.16
CA SER A 609 -18.35 8.04 28.57
C SER A 609 -17.05 7.58 27.93
N LEU A 610 -16.25 8.51 27.39
CA LEU A 610 -14.91 8.23 26.85
C LEU A 610 -13.95 7.72 27.94
N VAL A 611 -14.00 8.33 29.12
CA VAL A 611 -13.07 8.01 30.22
C VAL A 611 -13.51 6.78 31.02
N LYS A 612 -14.81 6.67 31.31
CA LYS A 612 -15.35 5.65 32.23
C LYS A 612 -16.05 4.49 31.51
N GLY A 613 -16.21 4.58 30.20
CA GLY A 613 -17.14 3.74 29.43
C GLY A 613 -18.59 4.16 29.65
N ILE A 614 -19.49 3.65 28.80
CA ILE A 614 -20.92 3.99 28.86
C ILE A 614 -21.67 3.29 29.99
N LYS A 615 -21.25 2.06 30.37
CA LYS A 615 -22.00 1.22 31.33
C LYS A 615 -22.28 1.92 32.67
N PRO A 616 -21.31 2.58 33.33
CA PRO A 616 -21.56 3.27 34.60
C PRO A 616 -22.54 4.46 34.46
N LEU A 617 -22.70 5.01 33.26
CA LEU A 617 -23.59 6.14 33.02
C LEU A 617 -25.05 5.71 32.91
N PHE A 618 -25.34 4.43 32.63
CA PHE A 618 -26.71 3.93 32.59
C PHE A 618 -27.42 3.99 33.94
N GLN A 619 -26.69 3.97 35.04
CA GLN A 619 -27.25 4.15 36.39
C GLN A 619 -27.78 5.56 36.63
N LYS A 620 -27.48 6.51 35.75
CA LYS A 620 -27.86 7.93 35.85
C LYS A 620 -28.89 8.34 34.80
N LEU A 621 -29.52 7.38 34.11
CA LEU A 621 -30.54 7.67 33.10
C LEU A 621 -31.76 8.31 33.76
N THR A 622 -32.26 9.36 33.13
CA THR A 622 -33.53 9.98 33.52
C THR A 622 -34.69 9.27 32.85
N LYS A 623 -35.93 9.47 33.33
CA LYS A 623 -37.14 8.95 32.66
C LYS A 623 -37.32 9.46 31.22
N LYS A 624 -36.63 10.55 30.84
CA LYS A 624 -36.63 11.09 29.47
C LYS A 624 -35.70 10.33 28.52
N CYS A 625 -34.79 9.52 29.06
CA CYS A 625 -33.85 8.75 28.26
C CYS A 625 -34.51 7.46 27.75
N ILE A 626 -34.92 7.46 26.49
CA ILE A 626 -35.48 6.26 25.85
C ILE A 626 -34.35 5.54 25.12
N LEU A 627 -34.01 4.34 25.58
CA LEU A 627 -33.00 3.48 24.96
C LEU A 627 -33.60 2.68 23.79
N PRO A 628 -32.78 2.32 22.79
CA PRO A 628 -33.23 1.52 21.67
C PRO A 628 -33.68 0.13 22.12
N THR A 629 -34.79 -0.31 21.54
CA THR A 629 -35.29 -1.68 21.62
C THR A 629 -34.86 -2.43 20.37
N TRP A 630 -34.44 -3.68 20.56
CA TRP A 630 -33.85 -4.51 19.49
C TRP A 630 -34.75 -5.67 19.06
N ASN A 631 -35.98 -5.69 19.57
CA ASN A 631 -36.99 -6.72 19.36
C ASN A 631 -38.12 -6.21 18.46
#